data_AF-A0A2E7FMD3-F1
#
_entry.id   AF-A0A2E7FMD3-F1
#
_cell.length_a   1.000
_cell.length_b   1.000
_cell.length_c   1.000
_cell.angle_alpha   90.00
_cell.angle_beta   90.00
_cell.angle_gamma   90.00
#
_symmetry.space_group_name_H-M   'P 1'
#
loop_
_entity.id
_entity.type
_entity.pdbx_description
1 polymer ?
#
loop_
_entity_poly.entity_id
_entity_poly.type
_entity_poly.pdbx_seq_one_letter_code
_entity_poly.pdbx_strand_id
1 'polypeptide(L)'
;MKEGFVPGDIEEDRVGAKLHCGGVWFKSNEEFTTEMKFGMDELMSSNFFGEMKDRYYRQINFETYEIGRRKICHAGSWTTGKQRVEAEATKKDRKRDIF
;
A
#
# COMPACT_ATOMS: atom_id res chain seq x y z
N MET A 1 -17.76 -17.20 9.91
CA MET A 1 -16.51 -16.60 9.44
C MET A 1 -16.59 -16.49 7.93
N LYS A 2 -16.46 -15.29 7.37
CA LYS A 2 -16.24 -15.17 5.93
C LYS A 2 -14.78 -15.51 5.65
N GLU A 3 -14.52 -16.72 5.16
CA GLU A 3 -13.23 -17.06 4.57
C GLU A 3 -12.99 -16.12 3.38
N GLY A 4 -11.84 -15.43 3.35
CA GLY A 4 -11.55 -14.49 2.28
C GLY A 4 -10.20 -13.83 2.42
N PHE A 5 -9.81 -13.11 1.38
CA PHE A 5 -8.58 -12.33 1.30
C PHE A 5 -8.95 -10.87 1.04
N VAL A 6 -8.25 -9.94 1.70
CA VAL A 6 -8.40 -8.50 1.48
C VAL A 6 -7.13 -8.02 0.76
N PRO A 7 -7.25 -7.28 -0.36
CA PRO A 7 -6.08 -6.74 -1.05
C PRO A 7 -5.37 -5.71 -0.14
N GLY A 8 -4.08 -5.89 0.03
CA GLY A 8 -3.20 -4.94 0.70
C GLY A 8 -2.44 -4.07 -0.29
N ASP A 9 -2.07 -4.66 -1.43
CA ASP A 9 -1.29 -3.99 -2.45
C ASP A 9 -1.51 -4.60 -3.83
N ILE A 10 -1.33 -3.79 -4.88
CA ILE A 10 -1.35 -4.21 -6.29
C ILE A 10 -0.19 -3.51 -6.98
N GLU A 11 0.70 -4.29 -7.55
CA GLU A 11 1.93 -3.81 -8.17
C GLU A 11 1.90 -4.13 -9.66
N GLU A 12 2.34 -3.19 -10.50
CA GLU A 12 2.45 -3.39 -11.94
C GLU A 12 3.89 -3.15 -12.41
N ASP A 13 4.44 -4.11 -13.15
CA ASP A 13 5.75 -4.00 -13.80
C ASP A 13 5.63 -4.24 -15.31
N ARG A 14 6.43 -3.52 -16.09
CA ARG A 14 6.49 -3.66 -17.56
C ARG A 14 7.86 -4.17 -17.99
N VAL A 15 7.88 -5.44 -18.41
CA VAL A 15 9.07 -6.06 -19.01
C VAL A 15 8.87 -6.13 -20.52
N GLY A 16 9.47 -5.16 -21.22
CA GLY A 16 9.31 -5.00 -22.67
C GLY A 16 7.86 -4.65 -23.05
N ALA A 17 7.25 -5.46 -23.92
CA ALA A 17 5.86 -5.27 -24.35
C ALA A 17 4.82 -5.87 -23.40
N LYS A 18 5.24 -6.60 -22.36
CA LYS A 18 4.34 -7.32 -21.45
C LYS A 18 4.11 -6.52 -20.17
N LEU A 19 2.84 -6.47 -19.75
CA LEU A 19 2.44 -5.98 -18.44
C LEU A 19 2.36 -7.18 -17.48
N HIS A 20 3.00 -7.06 -16.34
CA HIS A 20 2.95 -8.00 -15.23
C HIS A 20 2.23 -7.34 -14.07
N CYS A 21 1.29 -8.05 -13.46
CA CYS A 21 0.59 -7.58 -12.27
C CYS A 21 0.89 -8.55 -11.12
N GLY A 22 1.32 -7.99 -9.99
CA GLY A 22 1.44 -8.67 -8.71
C GLY A 22 0.41 -8.13 -7.73
N GLY A 23 0.15 -8.88 -6.66
CA GLY A 23 -0.66 -8.38 -5.56
C GLY A 23 -0.24 -8.98 -4.24
N VAL A 24 -0.53 -8.25 -3.17
CA VAL A 24 -0.37 -8.70 -1.79
C VAL A 24 -1.76 -8.77 -1.18
N TRP A 25 -2.07 -9.90 -0.55
CA TRP A 25 -3.34 -10.12 0.11
C TRP A 25 -3.13 -10.49 1.57
N PHE A 26 -3.99 -9.93 2.43
CA PHE A 26 -4.10 -10.35 3.82
C PHE A 26 -5.22 -11.36 3.96
N LYS A 27 -4.98 -12.42 4.72
CA LYS A 27 -6.05 -13.33 5.12
C LYS A 27 -7.05 -12.54 5.96
N SER A 28 -8.31 -12.49 5.54
CA SER A 28 -9.37 -11.83 6.31
C SER A 28 -9.61 -12.63 7.58
N ASN A 29 -9.53 -11.95 8.73
CA ASN A 29 -9.87 -12.53 10.04
C ASN A 29 -10.88 -11.69 10.82
N GLU A 30 -11.64 -10.80 10.14
CA GLU A 30 -12.59 -9.84 10.71
C GLU A 30 -11.97 -8.78 11.66
N GLU A 31 -10.66 -8.83 11.97
CA GLU A 31 -9.99 -7.95 12.93
C GLU A 31 -9.37 -6.68 12.32
N PHE A 32 -9.42 -6.55 10.99
CA PHE A 32 -8.93 -5.38 10.28
C PHE A 32 -9.80 -5.03 9.07
N THR A 33 -9.75 -3.75 8.70
CA THR A 33 -10.35 -3.19 7.51
C THR A 33 -9.26 -2.54 6.68
N THR A 34 -9.25 -2.77 5.37
CA THR A 34 -8.34 -2.10 4.43
C THR A 34 -9.10 -1.11 3.56
N GLU A 35 -8.53 0.06 3.35
CA GLU A 35 -8.99 1.07 2.40
C GLU A 35 -7.88 1.38 1.40
N MET A 36 -8.23 1.49 0.12
CA MET A 36 -7.29 1.83 -0.96
C MET A 36 -7.81 3.06 -1.69
N LYS A 37 -6.91 3.97 -2.08
CA LYS A 37 -7.26 5.17 -2.84
C LYS A 37 -6.17 5.47 -3.87
N PHE A 38 -6.60 5.88 -5.06
CA PHE A 38 -5.75 6.12 -6.23
C PHE A 38 -6.08 7.48 -6.84
N GLY A 39 -5.18 8.01 -7.66
CA GLY A 39 -5.40 9.22 -8.46
C GLY A 39 -5.45 10.51 -7.65
N MET A 40 -4.93 10.50 -6.43
CA MET A 40 -4.91 11.66 -5.55
C MET A 40 -3.83 12.64 -6.03
N ASP A 41 -4.11 13.92 -6.09
CA ASP A 41 -3.04 14.93 -6.15
C ASP A 41 -2.41 15.11 -4.76
N GLU A 42 -1.38 15.94 -4.67
CA GLU A 42 -0.61 16.15 -3.43
C GLU A 42 -1.49 16.59 -2.25
N LEU A 43 -2.39 17.57 -2.49
CA LEU A 43 -3.27 18.09 -1.44
C LEU A 43 -4.30 17.04 -1.00
N MET A 44 -4.91 16.32 -1.95
CA MET A 44 -5.81 15.22 -1.64
C MET A 44 -5.11 14.11 -0.86
N SER A 45 -3.87 13.77 -1.24
CA SER A 45 -3.06 12.75 -0.57
C SER A 45 -2.77 13.14 0.88
N SER A 46 -2.32 14.38 1.11
CA SER A 46 -2.04 14.89 2.45
C SER A 46 -3.29 14.94 3.33
N ASN A 47 -4.42 15.42 2.78
CA ASN A 47 -5.68 15.49 3.51
C ASN A 47 -6.20 14.09 3.86
N PHE A 48 -6.14 13.16 2.91
CA PHE A 48 -6.59 11.80 3.13
C PHE A 48 -5.70 11.06 4.13
N PHE A 49 -4.38 11.28 4.10
CA PHE A 49 -3.48 10.75 5.12
C PHE A 49 -3.88 11.21 6.53
N GLY A 50 -4.18 12.50 6.71
CA GLY A 50 -4.69 13.05 7.97
C GLY A 50 -6.00 12.40 8.40
N GLU A 51 -6.98 12.32 7.49
CA GLU A 51 -8.28 11.68 7.74
C GLU A 51 -8.12 10.23 8.20
N MET A 52 -7.29 9.45 7.51
CA MET A 52 -7.07 8.04 7.85
C MET A 52 -6.40 7.88 9.21
N LYS A 53 -5.45 8.76 9.55
CA LYS A 53 -4.83 8.79 10.88
C LYS A 53 -5.86 9.11 11.97
N ASP A 54 -6.73 10.09 11.76
CA ASP A 54 -7.79 10.46 12.71
C ASP A 54 -8.81 9.34 12.90
N ARG A 55 -8.99 8.49 11.88
CA ARG A 55 -9.81 7.27 11.90
C ARG A 55 -9.07 6.04 12.45
N TYR A 56 -7.86 6.19 12.99
CA TYR A 56 -7.01 5.12 13.53
C TYR A 56 -6.51 4.09 12.52
N TYR A 57 -6.49 4.44 11.22
CA TYR A 57 -5.86 3.62 10.21
C TYR A 57 -4.35 3.91 10.13
N ARG A 58 -3.59 2.92 9.65
CA ARG A 58 -2.16 3.05 9.32
C ARG A 58 -1.96 2.85 7.85
N GLN A 59 -1.15 3.72 7.23
CA GLN A 59 -0.73 3.53 5.84
C GLN A 59 0.22 2.33 5.75
N ILE A 60 -0.03 1.44 4.79
CA ILE A 60 0.75 0.21 4.59
C ILE A 60 1.43 0.18 3.21
N ASN A 61 0.87 0.88 2.22
CA ASN A 61 1.54 1.18 0.97
C ASN A 61 1.29 2.65 0.57
N PHE A 62 2.27 3.23 -0.13
CA PHE A 62 2.20 4.55 -0.73
C PHE A 62 3.01 4.58 -2.03
N GLU A 63 2.38 5.05 -3.09
CA GLU A 63 3.00 5.16 -4.40
C GLU A 63 2.79 6.55 -4.99
N THR A 64 3.76 6.98 -5.79
CA THR A 64 3.68 8.20 -6.57
C THR A 64 3.95 7.85 -8.02
N TYR A 65 3.07 8.29 -8.92
CA TYR A 65 3.11 7.95 -10.33
C TYR A 65 2.67 9.12 -11.21
N GLU A 66 3.13 9.13 -12.46
CA GLU A 66 2.75 10.14 -13.44
C GLU A 66 1.56 9.67 -14.29
N ILE A 67 0.55 10.52 -14.45
CA ILE A 67 -0.54 10.32 -15.40
C ILE A 67 -0.49 11.38 -16.51
N GLY A 68 -0.53 10.93 -17.77
CA GLY A 68 -0.58 11.80 -18.94
C GLY A 68 0.61 12.77 -19.04
N ARG A 69 0.33 14.07 -19.20
CA ARG A 69 1.34 15.13 -19.38
C ARG A 69 2.03 15.51 -18.05
N ARG A 70 2.70 14.54 -17.40
CA ARG A 70 3.48 14.73 -16.15
C ARG A 70 2.64 15.18 -14.95
N LYS A 71 1.34 14.87 -14.90
CA LYS A 71 0.57 15.11 -13.69
C LYS A 71 0.97 14.04 -12.68
N ILE A 72 1.55 14.46 -11.57
CA ILE A 72 1.89 13.56 -10.46
C ILE A 72 0.60 13.22 -9.69
N CYS A 73 0.41 11.94 -9.45
CA CYS A 73 -0.64 11.40 -8.62
C CYS A 73 -0.06 10.46 -7.57
N HIS A 74 -0.84 10.24 -6.52
CA HIS A 74 -0.52 9.35 -5.43
C HIS A 74 -1.59 8.29 -5.28
N ALA A 75 -1.16 7.11 -4.86
CA ALA A 75 -2.00 6.03 -4.39
C ALA A 75 -1.53 5.56 -3.03
N GLY A 76 -2.41 4.88 -2.32
CA GLY A 76 -2.02 4.22 -1.09
C GLY A 76 -3.08 3.26 -0.60
N SER A 77 -2.68 2.47 0.39
CA SER A 77 -3.56 1.59 1.13
C SER A 77 -3.34 1.80 2.63
N TRP A 78 -4.43 1.62 3.38
CA TRP A 78 -4.47 1.84 4.82
C TRP A 78 -5.21 0.70 5.48
N THR A 79 -4.74 0.24 6.64
CA THR A 79 -5.42 -0.79 7.43
C THR A 79 -5.71 -0.34 8.86
N THR A 80 -6.83 -0.79 9.43
CA THR A 80 -7.06 -0.81 10.87
C THR A 80 -6.44 -2.06 11.50
N GLY A 81 -6.39 -2.12 12.83
CA GLY A 81 -6.04 -3.35 13.57
C GLY A 81 -4.61 -3.43 14.10
N LYS A 82 -4.33 -4.51 14.86
CA LYS A 82 -3.00 -4.82 15.42
C LYS A 82 -2.18 -5.60 14.39
N GLN A 83 -1.48 -4.93 13.49
CA GLN A 83 -0.26 -5.51 12.93
C GLN A 83 0.91 -4.56 13.14
N ARG A 84 1.48 -4.66 14.34
CA ARG A 84 2.90 -4.43 14.52
C ARG A 84 3.57 -5.75 14.16
N VAL A 85 3.76 -6.00 12.87
CA VAL A 85 4.77 -6.98 12.45
C VAL A 85 6.07 -6.17 12.44
N GLU A 86 6.76 -6.14 13.58
CA GLU A 86 8.16 -5.75 13.52
C GLU A 86 8.86 -6.87 12.76
N ALA A 87 9.35 -6.59 11.56
CA ALA A 87 10.39 -7.41 10.99
C ALA A 87 11.57 -7.33 11.99
N GLU A 88 11.78 -8.38 12.77
CA GLU A 88 13.06 -8.56 13.47
C GLU A 88 14.11 -8.62 12.38
N ALA A 89 14.85 -7.52 12.18
CA ALA A 89 15.94 -7.48 11.22
C ALA A 89 16.93 -8.59 11.60
N THR A 90 16.92 -9.69 10.87
CA THR A 90 17.94 -10.71 11.08
C THR A 90 19.27 -10.13 10.61
N LYS A 91 20.39 -10.56 11.20
CA LYS A 91 21.72 -10.06 10.79
C LYS A 91 22.01 -10.22 9.29
N LYS A 92 21.24 -11.05 8.57
CA LYS A 92 21.30 -11.23 7.11
C LYS A 92 20.67 -10.09 6.30
N ASP A 93 19.71 -9.36 6.86
CA ASP A 93 18.92 -8.36 6.10
C ASP A 93 19.60 -6.99 6.04
N ARG A 94 20.65 -6.76 6.85
CA ARG A 94 21.41 -5.49 6.91
C ARG A 94 22.37 -5.24 5.72
N LYS A 95 22.38 -6.11 4.71
CA LYS A 95 23.32 -6.03 3.57
C LYS A 95 22.64 -6.16 2.21
N ARG A 96 21.41 -5.68 2.07
CA ARG A 96 20.87 -5.40 0.74
C ARG A 96 20.86 -3.90 0.57
N ASP A 97 21.94 -3.38 0.00
CA ASP A 97 21.93 -2.08 -0.65
C ASP A 97 20.86 -2.16 -1.74
N ILE A 98 19.74 -1.47 -1.51
CA ILE A 98 18.67 -1.32 -2.48
C ILE A 98 19.04 -0.06 -3.27
N PHE A 99 19.26 -0.23 -4.57
CA PHE A 99 19.65 0.80 -5.53
C PHE A 99 18.58 1.87 -5.71
#